data_AF-A0A165EKF4-F1
#
_entry.id   AF-A0A165EKF4-F1
#
_cell.length_a   1.000
_cell.length_b   1.000
_cell.length_c   1.000
_cell.angle_alpha   90.00
_cell.angle_beta   90.00
_cell.angle_gamma   90.00
#
_symmetry.space_group_name_H-M   'P 1'
#
loop_
_entity.id
_entity.type
_entity.pdbx_description
1 polymer ?
#
loop_
_entity_poly.entity_id
_entity_poly.type
_entity_poly.pdbx_seq_one_letter_code
_entity_poly.pdbx_strand_id
1 'polypeptide(L)' 'HLCNDHIGRKSTGNLCLTCKWKDCGVSCAKRDHITSHLRVHTPLKPHNCEICNKAFKRPQDLKKHEKIH' A
#
# COMPACT_ATOMS: atom_id res chain seq x y z
N HIS A 1 -1.88 9.40 -24.86
CA HIS A 1 -2.73 9.24 -23.66
C HIS A 1 -2.19 10.10 -22.53
N LEU A 2 -2.93 11.15 -22.13
CA LEU A 2 -2.58 12.00 -20.99
C LEU A 2 -3.00 11.26 -19.71
N CYS A 3 -2.03 10.88 -18.88
CA CYS A 3 -2.31 10.25 -17.59
C CYS A 3 -2.47 11.37 -16.56
N ASN A 4 -3.70 11.67 -16.15
CA ASN A 4 -3.96 12.62 -15.07
C ASN A 4 -3.71 11.91 -13.75
N ASP A 5 -2.60 12.25 -13.10
CA ASP A 5 -2.37 11.93 -11.69
C ASP A 5 -3.46 12.63 -10.83
N HIS A 6 -3.83 12.05 -9.68
CA HIS A 6 -4.77 12.66 -8.74
C HIS A 6 -4.32 14.05 -8.22
N ILE A 7 -3.05 14.42 -8.45
CA ILE A 7 -2.43 15.71 -8.08
C ILE A 7 -2.44 16.71 -9.27
N GLY A 8 -3.03 16.36 -10.42
CA GLY A 8 -3.21 17.30 -11.53
C GLY A 8 -1.94 17.65 -12.31
N ARG A 9 -0.87 16.85 -12.22
CA ARG A 9 0.36 17.05 -12.99
C ARG A 9 0.28 16.40 -14.36
N LYS A 10 0.44 17.20 -15.42
CA LYS A 10 0.50 16.74 -16.81
C LYS A 10 1.89 16.15 -17.09
N SER A 11 1.96 14.85 -17.33
CA SER A 11 3.20 14.14 -17.70
C SER A 11 3.01 13.46 -19.06
N THR A 12 4.03 13.48 -19.92
CA THR A 12 4.01 12.76 -21.21
C THR A 12 3.84 11.27 -20.95
N GLY A 13 2.83 10.67 -21.59
CA GLY A 13 2.15 9.43 -21.18
C GLY A 13 2.96 8.12 -21.14
N ASN A 14 4.30 8.15 -21.19
CA ASN A 14 5.17 6.97 -21.10
C ASN A 14 6.03 6.91 -19.82
N LEU A 15 5.97 7.92 -18.93
CA LEU A 15 6.79 7.95 -17.70
C LEU A 15 6.01 7.60 -16.41
N CYS A 16 4.70 7.37 -16.50
CA CYS A 16 3.87 7.12 -15.31
C CYS A 16 3.90 5.65 -14.90
N LEU A 17 4.27 5.41 -13.63
CA LEU A 17 4.16 4.12 -12.97
C LEU A 17 2.72 3.93 -12.49
N THR A 18 2.13 2.77 -12.79
CA THR A 18 0.75 2.41 -12.45
C THR A 18 0.71 1.41 -11.30
N CYS A 19 -0.23 1.58 -10.38
CA CYS A 19 -0.52 0.58 -9.35
C CYS A 19 -1.12 -0.67 -10.02
N LYS A 20 -0.63 -1.86 -9.63
CA LYS A 20 -1.07 -3.14 -10.22
C LYS A 20 -2.17 -3.84 -9.43
N TRP A 21 -2.68 -3.21 -8.37
CA TRP A 21 -3.71 -3.81 -7.54
C TRP A 21 -5.06 -3.84 -8.25
N LYS A 22 -5.79 -4.96 -8.10
CA LYS A 22 -7.16 -5.09 -8.62
C LYS A 22 -8.01 -4.02 -7.91
N ASP A 23 -8.63 -3.15 -8.69
CA ASP A 23 -9.42 -1.99 -8.23
C ASP A 23 -8.63 -0.74 -7.77
N CYS A 24 -7.33 -0.65 -8.06
CA CYS A 24 -6.56 0.59 -7.88
C CYS A 24 -6.18 1.24 -9.22
N GLY A 25 -6.70 2.45 -9.48
CA GLY A 25 -6.42 3.24 -10.68
C GLY A 25 -5.29 4.27 -10.52
N VAL A 26 -4.52 4.22 -9.43
CA VAL A 26 -3.49 5.24 -9.14
C VAL A 26 -2.29 5.07 -10.06
N SER A 27 -1.86 6.19 -10.65
CA SER A 27 -0.69 6.27 -11.51
C SER A 27 0.06 7.58 -11.25
N CYS A 28 1.39 7.51 -11.12
CA CYS A 28 2.24 8.68 -10.86
C CYS A 28 3.53 8.62 -11.67
N ALA A 29 4.03 9.77 -12.12
CA ALA A 29 5.35 9.88 -12.77
C ALA A 29 6.52 9.69 -11.79
N LYS A 30 6.29 9.84 -10.47
CA LYS A 30 7.34 9.67 -9.45
C LYS A 30 7.30 8.27 -8.84
N ARG A 31 8.43 7.56 -8.92
CA ARG A 31 8.60 6.23 -8.33
C ARG A 31 8.41 6.21 -6.82
N ASP A 32 8.87 7.23 -6.11
CA ASP A 32 8.75 7.29 -4.65
C ASP A 32 7.29 7.39 -4.20
N HIS A 33 6.45 8.12 -4.95
CA HIS A 33 5.02 8.21 -4.67
C HIS A 33 4.31 6.88 -4.89
N ILE A 34 4.57 6.18 -6.00
CA ILE A 34 3.99 4.85 -6.23
C ILE A 34 4.47 3.86 -5.17
N THR A 35 5.76 3.87 -4.83
CA THR A 35 6.31 2.99 -3.78
C THR A 35 5.65 3.23 -2.42
N SER A 36 5.43 4.51 -2.05
CA SER A 36 4.71 4.86 -0.83
C SER A 36 3.23 4.46 -0.90
N HIS A 37 2.58 4.68 -2.04
CA HIS A 37 1.19 4.29 -2.28
C HIS A 37 0.98 2.78 -2.17
N LEU A 38 1.91 1.94 -2.66
CA LEU A 38 1.79 0.47 -2.52
C LEU A 38 1.67 0.01 -1.05
N ARG A 39 2.13 0.82 -0.08
CA ARG A 39 1.97 0.57 1.36
C ARG A 39 0.52 0.63 1.85
N VAL A 40 -0.41 1.20 1.07
CA VAL A 40 -1.84 1.20 1.42
C VAL A 40 -2.50 -0.14 1.08
N HIS A 41 -1.96 -0.83 0.07
CA HIS A 41 -2.46 -2.11 -0.39
C HIS A 41 -1.80 -3.27 0.33
N THR A 42 -0.50 -3.16 0.61
CA THR A 42 0.19 -4.11 1.47
C THR A 42 -0.09 -3.71 2.91
N PRO A 43 -0.89 -4.46 3.70
CA PRO A 43 -0.98 -4.22 5.13
C PRO A 43 0.42 -4.46 5.71
N LEU A 44 1.20 -3.39 5.84
CA LEU A 44 2.46 -3.35 6.58
C LEU A 44 2.12 -3.51 8.05
N LYS A 45 1.82 -4.74 8.36
CA LYS A 45 1.54 -5.25 9.68
C LYS A 45 2.65 -6.25 9.94
N PRO A 46 3.82 -5.77 10.37
CA PRO A 46 5.00 -6.62 10.54
C PRO A 46 4.82 -7.68 11.63
N HIS A 47 3.72 -7.62 12.39
CA HIS A 47 3.44 -8.47 13.52
C HIS A 47 2.25 -9.38 13.20
N ASN A 48 2.53 -10.64 12.87
CA ASN A 48 1.50 -11.64 12.60
C ASN A 48 1.34 -12.56 13.81
N CYS A 49 0.10 -12.92 14.12
CA CYS A 49 -0.17 -13.97 15.10
C CYS A 49 0.12 -15.34 14.50
N GLU A 50 0.92 -16.16 15.18
CA GLU A 50 1.27 -17.50 14.70
C GLU A 50 0.10 -18.50 14.76
N ILE A 51 -0.88 -18.25 15.63
CA ILE A 51 -2.03 -19.15 15.83
C ILE A 51 -3.09 -18.96 14.73
N CYS A 52 -3.43 -17.72 14.40
CA CYS A 52 -4.52 -17.42 13.45
C CYS A 52 -4.09 -16.60 12.23
N ASN A 53 -2.79 -16.33 12.05
CA ASN A 53 -2.22 -15.51 10.96
C ASN A 53 -2.78 -14.09 10.85
N LYS A 54 -3.43 -13.59 11.91
CA LYS A 54 -3.95 -12.22 11.94
C LYS A 54 -2.80 -11.24 12.09
N ALA A 55 -2.75 -10.26 11.20
CA ALA A 55 -1.68 -9.26 11.16
C ALA A 55 -2.05 -8.00 11.95
N PHE A 56 -1.06 -7.41 12.64
CA PHE A 56 -1.13 -6.21 13.48
C PHE A 56 -0.06 -5.17 13.10
N LYS A 57 -0.41 -3.88 13.21
CA LYS A 57 0.50 -2.76 12.88
C LYS A 57 1.55 -2.53 13.97
N ARG A 58 1.24 -2.86 15.24
CA ARG A 58 2.09 -2.59 16.39
C ARG A 58 2.27 -3.87 17.22
N PRO A 59 3.45 -4.09 17.83
CA PRO A 59 3.73 -5.31 18.57
C PRO A 59 2.87 -5.43 19.84
N GLN A 60 2.52 -4.33 20.49
CA GLN A 60 1.63 -4.34 21.66
C GLN A 60 0.21 -4.79 21.34
N ASP A 61 -0.26 -4.55 20.11
CA ASP A 61 -1.59 -4.97 19.67
C ASP A 61 -1.60 -6.49 19.41
N LEU A 62 -0.52 -7.02 18.80
CA LEU A 62 -0.28 -8.46 18.70
C LEU A 62 -0.23 -9.11 20.09
N LYS A 63 0.59 -8.58 21.01
CA LYS A 63 0.76 -9.16 22.36
C LYS A 63 -0.53 -9.17 23.18
N LYS A 64 -1.42 -8.18 22.99
CA LYS A 64 -2.76 -8.19 23.61
C LYS A 64 -3.66 -9.24 22.97
N HIS A 65 -3.57 -9.38 21.65
CA HIS A 65 -4.32 -10.39 20.90
C HIS A 65 -3.86 -11.82 21.21
N GLU A 66 -2.58 -12.07 21.42
CA GLU A 66 -2.08 -13.40 21.80
C GLU A 66 -2.66 -13.91 23.11
N LYS A 67 -3.12 -13.01 24.01
CA LYS A 67 -3.77 -13.40 25.27
C LYS A 67 -5.20 -13.88 25.12
N ILE A 68 -5.83 -13.68 23.96
CA ILE A 68 -7.21 -14.11 23.71
C ILE A 68 -7.27 -15.47 22.99
N HIS A 69 -6.11 -15.99 22.59
CA HIS A 69 -5.94 -17.38 22.26
C HIS A 69 -5.78 -18.19 23.54
#